data_AF-A0A0V1G2X8-F1
#
_entry.id   AF-A0A0V1G2X8-F1
#
_cell.length_a   1.000
_cell.length_b   1.000
_cell.length_c   1.000
_cell.angle_alpha   90.00
_cell.angle_beta   90.00
_cell.angle_gamma   90.00
#
_symmetry.space_group_name_H-M   'P 1'
#
loop_
_entity.id
_entity.type
_entity.pdbx_description
1 polymer ?
#
loop_
_entity_poly.entity_id
_entity_poly.type
_entity_poly.pdbx_seq_one_letter_code
_entity_poly.pdbx_strand_id
1 'polypeptide(L)'
;MSEENWIKPSEKPPTLKSSEWPLLLKVLISLDYERLNSRSNHFTPIVAGSSPLNRNINDYISAGFINLDKPANPSSHEVVSWIKRILRVPKTGHSGTLDPKVSGCLIVCIDRATRLVKSQQSAGKEYVCVFKLHGSVESKRKVVEYTLCCFVFVFFLALERLTGALFQRPPLISAVKRQLRIRTVYENKLLEYDEERNMGVFIVKCEAGTYVRTLCVHLGYILGVGGVMQELRRIRSGHTSEKDNLVTMHDVMDAQWLYDNCQDESYLRYVISPLEKLLVGMKRIVVKDSAVNAICYGAKILLPGILKYESGIELNDDVVVMSTKGEAVCLGIALMTSSTIAGCDHGVVAKIKRVIMERDVYPRRWCLGPVAMKKKQMIKAGLLDEFGKPNERTPADWHKIYINPNVKESKEASESENEKDKQNDDEEEDDGNQPAKKMKIETLQTVQSDGDDEAQVEIPEKKKKKKKKKKEKALEDE
;
A
#
# COMPACT_ATOMS: atom_id res chain seq x y z
N MET A 1 28.75 -21.31 43.12
CA MET A 1 28.50 -22.60 42.44
C MET A 1 27.88 -22.28 41.09
N SER A 2 28.57 -22.66 40.03
CA SER A 2 28.30 -22.34 38.63
C SER A 2 27.00 -22.96 38.14
N GLU A 3 26.03 -22.13 37.75
CA GLU A 3 24.89 -22.60 36.96
C GLU A 3 25.35 -22.84 35.52
N GLU A 4 25.22 -24.09 35.09
CA GLU A 4 25.65 -24.58 33.78
C GLU A 4 24.75 -24.04 32.65
N ASN A 5 25.29 -23.16 31.81
CA ASN A 5 24.64 -22.59 30.62
C ASN A 5 24.80 -23.50 29.39
N TRP A 6 24.11 -24.64 29.34
CA TRP A 6 24.02 -25.46 28.12
C TRP A 6 22.68 -26.17 27.99
N ILE A 7 22.26 -26.36 26.73
CA ILE A 7 20.95 -26.91 26.37
C ILE A 7 20.93 -28.41 26.64
N LYS A 8 20.00 -28.87 27.49
CA LYS A 8 19.76 -30.30 27.73
C LYS A 8 19.16 -30.96 26.47
N PRO A 9 19.62 -32.17 26.09
CA PRO A 9 19.01 -32.91 24.98
C PRO A 9 17.56 -33.29 25.32
N SER A 10 16.67 -33.11 24.35
CA SER A 10 15.24 -33.40 24.45
C SER A 10 14.79 -34.07 23.14
N GLU A 11 14.05 -35.18 23.24
CA GLU A 11 13.47 -35.89 22.10
C GLU A 11 12.27 -35.16 21.47
N LYS A 12 11.71 -34.16 22.15
CA LYS A 12 10.65 -33.31 21.60
C LYS A 12 11.26 -32.38 20.54
N PRO A 13 10.64 -32.25 19.34
CA PRO A 13 11.09 -31.27 18.36
C PRO A 13 11.13 -29.90 19.04
N PRO A 14 12.22 -29.12 18.89
CA PRO A 14 12.35 -27.85 19.57
C PRO A 14 11.14 -26.97 19.22
N THR A 15 10.33 -26.65 20.23
CA THR A 15 9.23 -25.70 20.10
C THR A 15 9.84 -24.31 19.95
N LEU A 16 10.10 -23.91 18.69
CA LEU A 16 10.54 -22.55 18.38
C LEU A 16 9.51 -21.55 18.93
N LYS A 17 9.92 -20.74 19.91
CA LYS A 17 9.11 -19.63 20.42
C LYS A 17 9.08 -18.50 19.39
N SER A 18 8.24 -18.65 18.37
CA SER A 18 8.09 -17.68 17.27
C SER A 18 7.49 -16.33 17.70
N SER A 19 7.07 -16.19 18.96
CA SER A 19 6.61 -14.94 19.57
C SER A 19 7.72 -13.94 19.85
N GLU A 20 8.94 -14.44 20.07
CA GLU A 20 10.13 -13.63 20.33
C GLU A 20 10.78 -13.16 19.02
N TRP A 21 10.30 -13.65 17.87
CA TRP A 21 10.85 -13.29 16.57
C TRP A 21 10.53 -11.84 16.22
N PRO A 22 11.44 -11.13 15.53
CA PRO A 22 11.28 -9.71 15.28
C PRO A 22 10.35 -9.41 14.09
N LEU A 23 9.71 -8.24 14.12
CA LEU A 23 9.04 -7.63 12.97
C LEU A 23 7.98 -8.54 12.32
N LEU A 24 8.04 -8.74 11.00
CA LEU A 24 7.06 -9.56 10.24
C LEU A 24 7.13 -11.05 10.57
N LEU A 25 8.28 -11.52 11.06
CA LEU A 25 8.47 -12.88 11.52
C LEU A 25 7.82 -13.13 12.89
N LYS A 26 7.49 -12.05 13.62
CA LYS A 26 6.76 -12.16 14.88
C LYS A 26 5.40 -12.78 14.63
N VAL A 27 5.16 -13.96 15.18
CA VAL A 27 3.80 -14.48 15.28
C VAL A 27 3.17 -13.76 16.46
N LEU A 28 2.28 -12.80 16.19
CA LEU A 28 1.53 -12.11 17.24
C LEU A 28 0.69 -13.15 17.98
N ILE A 29 1.11 -13.51 19.18
CA ILE A 29 0.28 -14.24 20.14
C ILE A 29 -0.69 -13.22 20.72
N SER A 30 -1.76 -12.91 19.99
CA SER A 30 -2.94 -12.25 20.55
C SER A 30 -4.15 -13.07 20.14
N LEU A 31 -4.55 -13.95 21.06
CA LEU A 31 -5.81 -14.65 21.33
C LEU A 31 -6.77 -15.12 20.21
N ASP A 32 -6.70 -14.70 18.94
CA ASP A 32 -7.65 -15.14 17.90
C ASP A 32 -7.05 -15.39 16.50
N TYR A 33 -5.78 -15.05 16.27
CA TYR A 33 -5.10 -15.30 14.98
C TYR A 33 -3.93 -16.26 15.19
N GLU A 34 -4.26 -17.55 15.20
CA GLU A 34 -3.28 -18.62 15.25
C GLU A 34 -2.33 -18.58 14.05
N ARG A 35 -1.07 -18.94 14.31
CA ARG A 35 -0.02 -19.41 13.40
C ARG A 35 -0.34 -19.32 11.90
N LEU A 36 0.56 -18.71 11.12
CA LEU A 36 0.50 -18.76 9.65
C LEU A 36 0.21 -20.19 9.15
N ASN A 37 -0.89 -20.33 8.40
CA ASN A 37 -1.31 -21.57 7.79
C ASN A 37 -0.25 -22.04 6.80
N SER A 38 0.09 -23.33 6.84
CA SER A 38 1.06 -23.90 5.92
C SER A 38 0.38 -24.48 4.69
N ARG A 39 0.77 -23.99 3.51
CA ARG A 39 0.36 -24.61 2.23
C ARG A 39 1.40 -25.63 1.78
N SER A 40 2.68 -25.32 1.98
CA SER A 40 3.78 -26.18 1.56
C SER A 40 4.90 -26.11 2.59
N ASN A 41 5.27 -27.27 3.15
CA ASN A 41 6.37 -27.37 4.10
C ASN A 41 7.74 -27.49 3.40
N HIS A 42 7.75 -27.79 2.10
CA HIS A 42 8.97 -28.00 1.33
C HIS A 42 9.31 -26.78 0.47
N PHE A 43 10.53 -26.26 0.66
CA PHE A 43 11.15 -25.29 -0.23
C PHE A 43 12.66 -25.44 -0.20
N THR A 44 13.34 -24.97 -1.24
CA THR A 44 14.80 -24.91 -1.29
C THR A 44 15.26 -23.52 -0.87
N PRO A 45 15.88 -23.35 0.32
CA PRO A 45 16.33 -22.05 0.78
C PRO A 45 17.44 -21.52 -0.13
N ILE A 46 17.43 -20.21 -0.36
CA ILE A 46 18.44 -19.52 -1.14
C ILE A 46 19.25 -18.61 -0.21
N VAL A 47 20.59 -18.67 -0.35
CA VAL A 47 21.52 -17.91 0.52
C VAL A 47 21.35 -16.40 0.36
N ALA A 48 20.95 -15.93 -0.84
CA ALA A 48 20.76 -14.52 -1.17
C ALA A 48 19.66 -13.81 -0.35
N GLY A 49 19.87 -12.53 -0.02
CA GLY A 49 19.00 -11.77 0.90
C GLY A 49 19.39 -11.97 2.37
N SER A 50 18.86 -11.12 3.26
CA SER A 50 19.17 -11.15 4.70
C SER A 50 17.96 -10.80 5.54
N SER A 51 17.87 -11.38 6.74
CA SER A 51 16.85 -10.97 7.72
C SER A 51 16.97 -9.46 7.99
N PRO A 52 15.85 -8.72 8.15
CA PRO A 52 15.88 -7.25 8.24
C PRO A 52 16.84 -6.66 9.26
N LEU A 53 16.99 -7.29 10.44
CA LEU A 53 17.90 -6.81 11.50
C LEU A 53 19.37 -7.15 11.21
N ASN A 54 19.64 -8.19 10.44
CA ASN A 54 20.98 -8.70 10.12
C ASN A 54 21.47 -8.21 8.75
N ARG A 55 20.87 -7.16 8.18
CA ARG A 55 21.39 -6.53 6.97
C ARG A 55 22.73 -5.86 7.28
N ASN A 56 23.62 -5.82 6.29
CA ASN A 56 24.78 -4.94 6.34
C ASN A 56 24.31 -3.47 6.50
N ILE A 57 25.16 -2.60 7.01
CA ILE A 57 24.74 -1.24 7.38
C ILE A 57 24.21 -0.43 6.19
N ASN A 58 24.85 -0.55 5.03
CA ASN A 58 24.43 0.17 3.82
C ASN A 58 23.03 -0.26 3.34
N ASP A 59 22.76 -1.56 3.30
CA ASP A 59 21.47 -2.12 2.95
C ASP A 59 20.41 -1.85 4.02
N TYR A 60 20.83 -1.81 5.29
CA TYR A 60 19.98 -1.49 6.43
C TYR A 60 19.48 -0.05 6.35
N ILE A 61 20.37 0.91 6.12
CA ILE A 61 20.04 2.33 5.88
C ILE A 61 19.16 2.46 4.64
N SER A 62 19.55 1.82 3.54
CA SER A 62 18.82 1.90 2.25
C SER A 62 17.41 1.30 2.33
N ALA A 63 17.17 0.34 3.21
CA ALA A 63 15.85 -0.22 3.52
C ALA A 63 15.28 0.29 4.86
N GLY A 64 15.74 1.45 5.32
CA GLY A 64 15.42 2.01 6.61
C GLY A 64 14.36 3.11 6.56
N PHE A 65 13.76 3.37 7.72
CA PHE A 65 13.04 4.60 7.99
C PHE A 65 13.38 5.09 9.39
N ILE A 66 13.14 6.38 9.62
CA ILE A 66 13.34 7.04 10.91
C ILE A 66 11.97 7.50 11.41
N ASN A 67 11.63 7.15 12.65
CA ASN A 67 10.48 7.75 13.34
C ASN A 67 10.95 9.04 14.00
N LEU A 68 10.85 10.16 13.30
CA LEU A 68 11.46 11.42 13.72
C LEU A 68 10.49 12.25 14.57
N ASP A 69 10.93 12.79 15.70
CA ASP A 69 10.27 13.92 16.34
C ASP A 69 10.62 15.20 15.56
N LYS A 70 9.72 15.62 14.67
CA LYS A 70 9.92 16.84 13.91
C LYS A 70 9.90 18.04 14.88
N PRO A 71 10.92 18.91 14.88
CA PRO A 71 10.86 20.13 15.67
C PRO A 71 9.82 21.11 15.10
N ALA A 72 9.30 21.98 15.96
CA ALA A 72 8.50 23.12 15.53
C ALA A 72 9.37 24.13 14.77
N ASN A 73 8.77 24.81 13.79
CA ASN A 73 9.31 25.84 12.89
C ASN A 73 9.73 25.38 11.48
N PRO A 74 10.67 24.44 11.26
CA PRO A 74 11.03 24.08 9.90
C PRO A 74 9.89 23.29 9.22
N SER A 75 9.76 23.44 7.91
CA SER A 75 8.82 22.63 7.14
C SER A 75 9.27 21.16 7.13
N SER A 76 8.33 20.22 6.91
CA SER A 76 8.70 18.81 6.77
C SER A 76 9.68 18.54 5.63
N HIS A 77 9.63 19.32 4.54
CA HIS A 77 10.52 19.14 3.40
C HIS A 77 11.96 19.56 3.73
N GLU A 78 12.14 20.66 4.47
CA GLU A 78 13.47 21.10 4.92
C GLU A 78 14.10 20.08 5.86
N VAL A 79 13.34 19.59 6.85
CA VAL A 79 13.78 18.53 7.79
C VAL A 79 14.25 17.28 7.04
N VAL A 80 13.47 16.82 6.07
CA VAL A 80 13.80 15.64 5.27
C VAL A 80 15.01 15.88 4.35
N SER A 81 15.21 17.11 3.89
CA SER A 81 16.41 17.50 3.13
C SER A 81 17.65 17.53 4.01
N TRP A 82 17.54 17.96 5.26
CA TRP A 82 18.66 17.91 6.22
C TRP A 82 19.05 16.48 6.56
N ILE A 83 18.08 15.60 6.81
CA ILE A 83 18.34 14.17 7.06
C ILE A 83 19.02 13.53 5.85
N LYS A 84 18.55 13.84 4.63
CA LYS A 84 19.20 13.38 3.39
C LYS A 84 20.67 13.77 3.35
N ARG A 85 20.98 15.02 3.72
CA ARG A 85 22.35 15.56 3.72
C ARG A 85 23.22 14.93 4.81
N ILE A 86 22.68 14.76 6.03
CA ILE A 86 23.37 14.12 7.15
C ILE A 86 23.76 12.68 6.77
N LEU A 87 22.80 11.88 6.34
CA LEU A 87 23.04 10.45 6.02
C LEU A 87 23.73 10.23 4.66
N ARG A 88 23.89 11.28 3.84
CA ARG A 88 24.48 11.23 2.48
C ARG A 88 23.78 10.22 1.55
N VAL A 89 22.46 10.12 1.68
CA VAL A 89 21.63 9.17 0.91
C VAL A 89 21.02 9.82 -0.33
N PRO A 90 20.81 9.08 -1.44
CA PRO A 90 20.30 9.64 -2.68
C PRO A 90 18.84 10.08 -2.59
N LYS A 91 18.01 9.41 -1.77
CA LYS A 91 16.58 9.71 -1.72
C LYS A 91 15.98 9.58 -0.33
N THR A 92 15.15 10.55 0.03
CA THR A 92 14.32 10.52 1.23
C THR A 92 12.88 10.91 0.91
N GLY A 93 11.93 10.53 1.76
CA GLY A 93 10.53 10.92 1.66
C GLY A 93 9.81 10.76 3.01
N HIS A 94 8.59 11.28 3.15
CA HIS A 94 7.92 11.31 4.46
C HIS A 94 6.45 10.90 4.48
N SER A 95 5.96 10.42 5.64
CA SER A 95 4.58 9.91 5.82
C SER A 95 3.46 10.94 5.80
N GLY A 96 3.77 12.22 5.69
CA GLY A 96 2.77 13.26 5.49
C GLY A 96 3.22 14.59 6.07
N THR A 97 3.03 15.66 5.30
CA THR A 97 3.49 17.00 5.64
C THR A 97 2.85 17.45 6.94
N LEU A 98 3.70 17.83 7.90
CA LEU A 98 3.31 18.59 9.08
C LEU A 98 3.49 20.07 8.75
N ASP A 99 2.56 20.90 9.20
CA ASP A 99 2.72 22.35 9.09
C ASP A 99 3.99 22.79 9.84
N PRO A 100 4.63 23.91 9.46
CA PRO A 100 5.87 24.37 10.06
C PRO A 100 5.89 24.35 11.60
N LYS A 101 4.83 24.87 12.23
CA LYS A 101 4.69 24.94 13.70
C LYS A 101 4.35 23.60 14.38
N VAL A 102 4.04 22.55 13.63
CA VAL A 102 3.56 21.27 14.17
C VAL A 102 4.75 20.35 14.44
N SER A 103 4.78 19.76 15.63
CA SER A 103 5.82 18.82 16.07
C SER A 103 5.33 17.37 16.08
N GLY A 104 6.22 16.44 16.44
CA GLY A 104 5.89 15.04 16.64
C GLY A 104 6.23 14.14 15.46
N CYS A 105 5.61 12.97 15.45
CA CYS A 105 5.98 11.82 14.63
C CYS A 105 5.96 12.13 13.13
N LEU A 106 7.13 12.18 12.50
CA LEU A 106 7.32 12.27 11.05
C LEU A 106 8.14 11.05 10.63
N ILE A 107 7.49 10.10 9.96
CA ILE A 107 8.21 8.95 9.42
C ILE A 107 8.99 9.42 8.20
N VAL A 108 10.31 9.32 8.25
CA VAL A 108 11.22 9.64 7.15
C VAL A 108 11.73 8.33 6.56
N CYS A 109 11.27 8.00 5.37
CA CYS A 109 11.72 6.83 4.61
C CYS A 109 13.00 7.15 3.83
N ILE A 110 13.95 6.23 3.85
CA ILE A 110 15.24 6.32 3.16
C ILE A 110 15.24 5.38 1.95
N ASP A 111 15.78 5.84 0.82
CA ASP A 111 15.99 5.10 -0.43
C ASP A 111 14.88 4.12 -0.83
N ARG A 112 15.06 2.82 -0.60
CA ARG A 112 14.09 1.77 -0.98
C ARG A 112 12.80 1.92 -0.21
N ALA A 113 12.86 2.31 1.07
CA ALA A 113 11.68 2.56 1.89
C ALA A 113 10.82 3.71 1.35
N THR A 114 11.35 4.59 0.50
CA THR A 114 10.55 5.65 -0.14
C THR A 114 9.41 5.10 -1.00
N ARG A 115 9.48 3.82 -1.40
CA ARG A 115 8.39 3.11 -2.10
C ARG A 115 7.13 2.96 -1.24
N LEU A 116 7.24 3.04 0.09
CA LEU A 116 6.14 2.95 1.06
C LEU A 116 5.53 4.30 1.43
N VAL A 117 6.14 5.43 1.02
CA VAL A 117 5.66 6.77 1.41
C VAL A 117 4.18 6.99 1.10
N LYS A 118 3.71 6.50 -0.06
CA LYS A 118 2.30 6.64 -0.46
C LYS A 118 1.34 5.93 0.49
N SER A 119 1.67 4.71 0.96
CA SER A 119 0.82 3.99 1.91
C SER A 119 0.85 4.65 3.29
N GLN A 120 2.02 5.17 3.69
CA GLN A 120 2.15 5.91 4.95
C GLN A 120 1.40 7.25 4.93
N GLN A 121 1.31 7.91 3.78
CA GLN A 121 0.53 9.15 3.61
C GLN A 121 -0.98 8.91 3.74
N SER A 122 -1.49 7.79 3.24
CA SER A 122 -2.91 7.45 3.35
C SER A 122 -3.31 6.87 4.71
N ALA A 123 -2.36 6.41 5.52
CA ALA A 123 -2.66 5.81 6.81
C ALA A 123 -3.29 6.81 7.80
N GLY A 124 -4.12 6.33 8.72
CA GLY A 124 -4.72 7.13 9.79
C GLY A 124 -3.67 7.86 10.64
N LYS A 125 -4.06 9.00 11.20
CA LYS A 125 -3.18 9.88 11.98
C LYS A 125 -3.85 10.24 13.31
N GLU A 126 -3.04 10.44 14.34
CA GLU A 126 -3.52 10.87 15.64
C GLU A 126 -2.73 12.08 16.13
N TYR A 127 -3.43 13.03 16.73
CA TYR A 127 -2.87 14.29 17.18
C TYR A 127 -3.33 14.63 18.59
N VAL A 128 -2.48 15.36 19.30
CA VAL A 128 -2.84 16.15 20.47
C VAL A 128 -2.92 17.60 20.02
N CYS A 129 -4.07 18.22 20.22
CA CYS A 129 -4.36 19.58 19.76
C CYS A 129 -4.69 20.47 20.94
N VAL A 130 -4.04 21.64 20.99
CA VAL A 130 -4.41 22.74 21.87
C VAL A 130 -5.23 23.74 21.04
N PHE A 131 -6.46 24.00 21.46
CA PHE A 131 -7.30 25.03 20.85
C PHE A 131 -7.48 26.19 21.83
N LYS A 132 -7.77 27.36 21.26
CA LYS A 132 -8.12 28.57 22.02
C LYS A 132 -9.43 29.13 21.48
N LEU A 133 -10.38 29.39 22.37
CA LEU A 133 -11.63 30.07 22.03
C LEU A 133 -11.44 31.58 22.10
N HIS A 134 -12.21 32.34 21.32
CA HIS A 134 -12.09 33.81 21.33
C HIS A 134 -12.80 34.48 22.49
N GLY A 135 -13.69 33.76 23.18
CA GLY A 135 -14.42 34.26 24.34
C GLY A 135 -14.91 33.10 25.20
N SER A 136 -15.42 33.45 26.39
CA SER A 136 -16.04 32.49 27.29
C SER A 136 -17.35 31.97 26.70
N VAL A 137 -17.55 30.67 26.77
CA VAL A 137 -18.79 30.03 26.31
C VAL A 137 -19.89 30.34 27.31
N GLU A 138 -20.84 31.23 26.99
CA GLU A 138 -22.00 31.38 27.86
C GLU A 138 -22.83 30.09 27.81
N SER A 139 -23.06 29.46 28.98
CA SER A 139 -23.94 28.29 29.17
C SER A 139 -25.43 28.56 28.89
N LYS A 140 -25.76 29.50 27.98
CA LYS A 140 -27.12 29.97 27.68
C LYS A 140 -27.70 29.38 26.39
N ARG A 141 -27.38 28.12 26.06
CA ARG A 141 -28.17 27.42 25.04
C ARG A 141 -29.43 26.82 25.65
N LYS A 142 -30.51 27.61 25.55
CA LYS A 142 -31.91 27.15 25.61
C LYS A 142 -32.14 25.97 24.66
N VAL A 143 -31.96 24.73 25.09
CA VAL A 143 -32.70 23.55 24.59
C VAL A 143 -32.66 22.45 25.68
N VAL A 144 -33.83 22.24 26.29
CA VAL A 144 -34.31 21.06 27.04
C VAL A 144 -33.62 20.75 28.37
N GLU A 145 -34.34 21.11 29.43
CA GLU A 145 -34.65 20.33 30.64
C GLU A 145 -33.80 19.07 30.89
N TYR A 146 -33.35 18.94 32.15
CA TYR A 146 -32.58 17.86 32.77
C TYR A 146 -31.06 18.05 32.87
N THR A 147 -30.67 18.52 34.07
CA THR A 147 -29.47 18.16 34.83
C THR A 147 -28.19 18.96 34.55
N LEU A 148 -27.72 19.66 35.59
CA LEU A 148 -26.41 20.33 35.75
C LEU A 148 -25.54 20.40 34.48
N CYS A 149 -25.71 21.45 33.66
CA CYS A 149 -24.78 21.75 32.58
C CYS A 149 -23.46 22.29 33.17
N CYS A 150 -22.58 21.37 33.56
CA CYS A 150 -21.17 21.68 33.79
C CYS A 150 -20.55 22.08 32.44
N PHE A 151 -19.70 23.11 32.41
CA PHE A 151 -19.07 23.65 31.20
C PHE A 151 -18.37 22.56 30.36
N VAL A 152 -17.78 21.58 31.06
CA VAL A 152 -17.14 20.39 30.52
C VAL A 152 -18.10 19.54 29.66
N PHE A 153 -19.38 19.46 30.03
CA PHE A 153 -20.37 18.64 29.33
C PHE A 153 -20.78 19.24 27.98
N VAL A 154 -20.94 20.57 27.92
CA VAL A 154 -21.24 21.28 26.66
C VAL A 154 -20.11 21.11 25.66
N PHE A 155 -18.87 21.16 26.14
CA PHE A 155 -17.70 20.97 25.32
C PHE A 155 -17.55 19.52 24.82
N PHE A 156 -17.76 18.55 25.71
CA PHE A 156 -17.79 17.13 25.35
C PHE A 156 -18.79 16.87 24.21
N LEU A 157 -20.02 17.37 24.34
CA LEU A 157 -21.05 17.21 23.32
C LEU A 157 -20.68 17.88 21.99
N ALA A 158 -20.03 19.04 22.02
CA ALA A 158 -19.57 19.73 20.81
C ALA A 158 -18.47 18.96 20.08
N LEU A 159 -17.52 18.37 20.82
CA LEU A 159 -16.49 17.50 20.24
C LEU A 159 -17.06 16.18 19.73
N GLU A 160 -18.04 15.62 20.42
CA GLU A 160 -18.71 14.39 20.02
C GLU A 160 -19.49 14.58 18.71
N ARG A 161 -20.14 15.74 18.52
CA ARG A 161 -20.74 16.14 17.23
C ARG A 161 -19.72 16.28 16.09
N LEU A 162 -18.44 16.45 16.41
CA LEU A 162 -17.34 16.50 15.46
C LEU A 162 -16.64 15.14 15.31
N THR A 163 -17.34 14.05 15.57
CA THR A 163 -16.91 12.68 15.24
C THR A 163 -17.68 12.15 14.02
N GLY A 164 -17.11 11.16 13.34
CA GLY A 164 -17.68 10.60 12.11
C GLY A 164 -17.26 11.36 10.84
N ALA A 165 -18.08 11.25 9.80
CA ALA A 165 -17.80 11.84 8.49
C ALA A 165 -18.12 13.34 8.47
N LEU A 166 -17.09 14.19 8.40
CA LEU A 166 -17.22 15.63 8.45
C LEU A 166 -16.93 16.30 7.12
N PHE A 167 -17.71 17.34 6.80
CA PHE A 167 -17.37 18.26 5.72
C PHE A 167 -16.21 19.15 6.13
N GLN A 168 -15.17 19.19 5.30
CA GLN A 168 -14.04 20.09 5.48
C GLN A 168 -13.69 20.76 4.17
N ARG A 169 -13.35 22.05 4.25
CA ARG A 169 -12.65 22.77 3.19
C ARG A 169 -11.21 23.01 3.66
N PRO A 170 -10.19 22.71 2.83
CA PRO A 170 -8.80 23.04 3.16
C PRO A 170 -8.64 24.52 3.55
N PRO A 171 -7.70 24.85 4.47
CA PRO A 171 -7.38 26.24 4.81
C PRO A 171 -6.74 26.97 3.61
N LEU A 172 -6.52 28.29 3.74
CA LEU A 172 -5.91 29.10 2.69
C LEU A 172 -4.49 28.62 2.32
N ILE A 173 -3.71 28.23 3.33
CA ILE A 173 -2.36 27.70 3.16
C ILE A 173 -2.45 26.17 3.21
N SER A 174 -2.52 25.54 2.04
CA SER A 174 -2.58 24.08 1.89
C SER A 174 -1.88 23.60 0.64
N ALA A 175 -1.28 22.42 0.70
CA ALA A 175 -0.66 21.77 -0.46
C ALA A 175 -1.68 21.21 -1.50
N VAL A 176 -2.97 21.19 -1.15
CA VAL A 176 -4.05 20.62 -1.98
C VAL A 176 -5.04 21.71 -2.38
N LYS A 177 -5.68 21.56 -3.55
CA LYS A 177 -6.73 22.47 -4.03
C LYS A 177 -7.85 22.61 -3.01
N ARG A 178 -8.30 23.85 -2.80
CA ARG A 178 -9.29 24.23 -1.79
C ARG A 178 -10.73 23.92 -2.24
N GLN A 179 -11.14 22.65 -2.13
CA GLN A 179 -12.49 22.17 -2.43
C GLN A 179 -13.14 21.51 -1.21
N LEU A 180 -14.47 21.51 -1.15
CA LEU A 180 -15.21 20.83 -0.08
C LEU A 180 -15.01 19.31 -0.23
N ARG A 181 -14.73 18.63 0.88
CA ARG A 181 -14.52 17.18 0.91
C ARG A 181 -14.97 16.60 2.23
N ILE A 182 -15.25 15.31 2.22
CA ILE A 182 -15.61 14.55 3.43
C ILE A 182 -14.35 13.91 3.99
N ARG A 183 -14.14 14.03 5.30
CA ARG A 183 -13.08 13.36 6.04
C ARG A 183 -13.61 12.81 7.35
N THR A 184 -13.21 11.59 7.69
CA THR A 184 -13.70 10.93 8.88
C THR A 184 -12.79 11.19 10.09
N VAL A 185 -13.40 11.63 11.18
CA VAL A 185 -12.80 11.66 12.51
C VAL A 185 -13.29 10.41 13.24
N TYR A 186 -12.37 9.52 13.60
CA TYR A 186 -12.71 8.25 14.24
C TYR A 186 -13.04 8.44 15.72
N GLU A 187 -12.29 9.29 16.42
CA GLU A 187 -12.45 9.50 17.85
C GLU A 187 -11.93 10.89 18.24
N ASN A 188 -12.66 11.58 19.11
CA ASN A 188 -12.22 12.78 19.80
C ASN A 188 -12.27 12.54 21.31
N LYS A 189 -11.22 12.90 22.03
CA LYS A 189 -11.16 12.79 23.49
C LYS A 189 -10.66 14.10 24.08
N LEU A 190 -11.52 14.81 24.81
CA LEU A 190 -11.10 15.94 25.63
C LEU A 190 -10.19 15.44 26.76
N LEU A 191 -9.06 16.12 26.97
CA LEU A 191 -8.17 15.86 28.10
C LEU A 191 -8.40 16.87 29.20
N GLU A 192 -8.31 18.16 28.86
CA GLU A 192 -8.34 19.25 29.83
C GLU A 192 -8.90 20.51 29.18
N TYR A 193 -9.59 21.32 29.96
CA TYR A 193 -10.08 22.63 29.55
C TYR A 193 -9.90 23.63 30.70
N ASP A 194 -9.23 24.74 30.39
CA ASP A 194 -9.00 25.87 31.27
C ASP A 194 -9.93 27.02 30.85
N GLU A 195 -10.89 27.32 31.72
CA GLU A 195 -11.90 28.36 31.53
C GLU A 195 -11.31 29.78 31.57
N GLU A 196 -10.32 30.04 32.43
CA GLU A 196 -9.73 31.37 32.57
C GLU A 196 -8.96 31.75 31.32
N ARG A 197 -8.24 30.77 30.75
CA ARG A 197 -7.45 30.98 29.54
C ARG A 197 -8.23 30.76 28.25
N ASN A 198 -9.45 30.21 28.34
CA ASN A 198 -10.26 29.76 27.22
C ASN A 198 -9.49 28.81 26.29
N MET A 199 -8.70 27.91 26.88
CA MET A 199 -7.87 26.95 26.15
C MET A 199 -8.19 25.53 26.58
N GLY A 200 -8.14 24.60 25.65
CA GLY A 200 -8.28 23.20 25.98
C GLY A 200 -7.42 22.30 25.11
N VAL A 201 -7.27 21.07 25.58
CA VAL A 201 -6.46 20.04 24.96
C VAL A 201 -7.35 18.84 24.65
N PHE A 202 -7.29 18.35 23.41
CA PHE A 202 -7.98 17.12 23.03
C PHE A 202 -7.10 16.25 22.12
N ILE A 203 -7.35 14.94 22.19
CA ILE A 203 -6.79 13.95 21.27
C ILE A 203 -7.80 13.74 20.15
N VAL A 204 -7.30 13.70 18.91
CA VAL A 204 -8.09 13.39 17.73
C VAL A 204 -7.45 12.26 16.93
N LYS A 205 -8.24 11.22 16.64
CA LYS A 205 -7.90 10.16 15.69
C LYS A 205 -8.66 10.40 14.41
N CYS A 206 -7.97 10.55 13.29
CA CYS A 206 -8.60 10.96 12.05
C CYS A 206 -8.01 10.29 10.81
N GLU A 207 -8.81 10.30 9.75
CA GLU A 207 -8.40 9.91 8.40
C GLU A 207 -7.29 10.83 7.88
N ALA A 208 -6.46 10.31 6.98
CA ALA A 208 -5.44 11.09 6.29
C ALA A 208 -6.02 12.30 5.54
N GLY A 209 -5.38 13.46 5.72
CA GLY A 209 -5.80 14.72 5.10
C GLY A 209 -6.92 15.45 5.85
N THR A 210 -7.30 15.00 7.05
CA THR A 210 -8.12 15.80 7.96
C THR A 210 -7.32 17.02 8.44
N TYR A 211 -7.89 18.21 8.34
CA TYR A 211 -7.27 19.44 8.83
C TYR A 211 -7.75 19.72 10.26
N VAL A 212 -6.90 19.44 11.24
CA VAL A 212 -7.20 19.72 12.67
C VAL A 212 -7.42 21.22 12.91
N ARG A 213 -6.72 22.09 12.16
CA ARG A 213 -6.98 23.54 12.19
C ARG A 213 -8.43 23.90 11.86
N THR A 214 -8.99 23.27 10.82
CA THR A 214 -10.40 23.46 10.42
C THR A 214 -11.34 22.89 11.48
N LEU A 215 -10.96 21.78 12.12
CA LEU A 215 -11.71 21.19 13.23
C LEU A 215 -11.85 22.17 14.41
N CYS A 216 -10.77 22.85 14.81
CA CYS A 216 -10.81 23.86 15.87
C CYS A 216 -11.72 25.06 15.52
N VAL A 217 -11.72 25.48 14.25
CA VAL A 217 -12.62 26.55 13.79
C VAL A 217 -14.09 26.09 13.85
N HIS A 218 -14.37 24.86 13.40
CA HIS A 218 -15.72 24.31 13.46
C HIS A 218 -16.22 24.14 14.89
N LEU A 219 -15.35 23.70 15.80
CA LEU A 219 -15.64 23.66 17.23
C LEU A 219 -16.02 25.04 17.76
N GLY A 220 -15.26 26.07 17.38
CA GLY A 220 -15.58 27.47 17.71
C GLY A 220 -16.94 27.93 17.19
N TYR A 221 -17.31 27.57 15.96
CA TYR A 221 -18.64 27.87 15.40
C TYR A 221 -19.75 27.10 16.11
N ILE A 222 -19.52 25.82 16.42
CA ILE A 222 -20.48 25.03 17.20
C ILE A 222 -20.65 25.64 18.57
N LEU A 223 -19.63 26.18 19.22
CA LEU A 223 -19.78 26.82 20.55
C LEU A 223 -20.30 28.26 20.48
N GLY A 224 -20.25 28.90 19.31
CA GLY A 224 -20.77 30.26 19.08
C GLY A 224 -19.79 31.39 19.42
N VAL A 225 -18.66 31.07 20.05
CA VAL A 225 -17.61 32.06 20.44
C VAL A 225 -16.49 32.18 19.42
N GLY A 226 -16.41 31.25 18.45
CA GLY A 226 -15.25 31.14 17.56
C GLY A 226 -14.05 30.48 18.24
N GLY A 227 -13.12 29.98 17.44
CA GLY A 227 -11.97 29.24 17.96
C GLY A 227 -10.87 29.04 16.92
N VAL A 228 -9.65 28.92 17.42
CA VAL A 228 -8.44 28.74 16.63
C VAL A 228 -7.58 27.62 17.22
N MET A 229 -6.77 27.03 16.36
CA MET A 229 -5.75 26.07 16.77
C MET A 229 -4.53 26.84 17.30
N GLN A 230 -4.15 26.59 18.54
CA GLN A 230 -2.99 27.21 19.19
C GLN A 230 -1.73 26.39 18.89
N GLU A 231 -1.76 25.10 19.24
CA GLU A 231 -0.64 24.17 19.06
C GLU A 231 -1.14 22.80 18.63
N LEU A 232 -0.28 22.04 17.95
CA LEU A 232 -0.60 20.71 17.47
C LEU A 232 0.66 19.86 17.49
N ARG A 233 0.53 18.65 18.02
CA ARG A 233 1.57 17.61 17.99
C ARG A 233 0.98 16.34 17.39
N ARG A 234 1.67 15.74 16.43
CA ARG A 234 1.29 14.43 15.89
C ARG A 234 1.89 13.32 16.73
N ILE A 235 1.05 12.56 17.43
CA ILE A 235 1.49 11.47 18.32
C ILE A 235 1.56 10.13 17.60
N ARG A 236 0.84 9.96 16.48
CA ARG A 236 0.86 8.72 15.69
C ARG A 236 0.72 8.98 14.21
N SER A 237 1.48 8.21 13.43
CA SER A 237 1.38 8.16 11.97
C SER A 237 1.30 6.72 11.51
N GLY A 238 0.14 6.26 11.05
CA GLY A 238 -0.01 4.88 10.62
C GLY A 238 0.29 3.90 11.75
N HIS A 239 1.22 2.97 11.55
CA HIS A 239 1.52 1.94 12.54
C HIS A 239 2.57 2.35 13.60
N THR A 240 3.13 3.56 13.51
CA THR A 240 4.16 4.06 14.45
C THR A 240 3.65 5.24 15.26
N SER A 241 3.82 5.16 16.57
CA SER A 241 3.51 6.21 17.55
C SER A 241 4.77 6.86 18.11
N GLU A 242 4.59 7.89 18.94
CA GLU A 242 5.69 8.54 19.67
C GLU A 242 6.35 7.61 20.70
N LYS A 243 5.69 6.52 21.09
CA LYS A 243 6.26 5.50 21.98
C LYS A 243 7.17 4.51 21.23
N ASP A 244 7.09 4.48 19.91
CA ASP A 244 7.78 3.49 19.07
C ASP A 244 9.13 4.00 18.57
N ASN A 245 10.08 4.17 19.50
CA ASN A 245 11.46 4.61 19.19
C ASN A 245 11.50 5.94 18.41
N LEU A 246 10.93 6.98 19.02
CA LEU A 246 10.93 8.32 18.47
C LEU A 246 12.30 8.98 18.72
N VAL A 247 12.92 9.49 17.67
CA VAL A 247 14.28 10.07 17.71
C VAL A 247 14.28 11.49 17.17
N THR A 248 15.21 12.32 17.65
CA THR A 248 15.35 13.72 17.24
C THR A 248 16.33 13.86 16.07
N MET A 249 16.40 15.06 15.47
CA MET A 249 17.44 15.33 14.47
C MET A 249 18.86 15.33 15.05
N HIS A 250 19.00 15.62 16.34
CA HIS A 250 20.29 15.58 17.03
C HIS A 250 20.79 14.13 17.10
N ASP A 251 19.93 13.20 17.49
CA ASP A 251 20.26 11.76 17.49
C ASP A 251 20.71 11.27 16.11
N VAL A 252 20.06 11.72 15.04
CA VAL A 252 20.44 11.35 13.66
C VAL A 252 21.83 11.89 13.30
N MET A 253 22.12 13.13 13.70
CA MET A 253 23.42 13.76 13.47
C MET A 253 24.53 13.06 14.26
N ASP A 254 24.27 12.78 15.54
CA ASP A 254 25.22 12.15 16.45
C ASP A 254 25.49 10.69 16.06
N ALA A 255 24.46 9.95 15.66
CA ALA A 255 24.60 8.59 15.18
C ALA A 255 25.45 8.52 13.89
N GLN A 256 25.28 9.48 12.97
CA GLN A 256 26.09 9.53 11.76
C GLN A 256 27.55 9.90 12.07
N TRP A 257 27.76 10.87 12.97
CA TRP A 257 29.09 11.27 13.40
C TRP A 257 29.85 10.13 14.09
N LEU A 258 29.16 9.36 14.95
CA LEU A 258 29.73 8.22 15.64
C LEU A 258 30.15 7.12 14.65
N TYR A 259 29.33 6.85 13.64
CA TYR A 259 29.69 5.90 12.59
C TYR A 259 30.91 6.38 11.78
N ASP A 260 30.94 7.66 11.41
CA ASP A 260 32.03 8.23 10.61
C ASP A 260 33.38 8.20 11.36
N ASN A 261 33.37 8.49 12.67
CA ASN A 261 34.59 8.65 13.45
C ASN A 261 35.04 7.38 14.19
N CYS A 262 34.10 6.57 14.65
CA CYS A 262 34.37 5.39 15.48
C CYS A 262 34.04 4.07 14.78
N GLN A 263 33.41 4.10 13.60
CA GLN A 263 32.91 2.91 12.88
C GLN A 263 31.93 2.06 13.71
N ASP A 264 31.29 2.65 14.71
CA ASP A 264 30.25 1.99 15.51
C ASP A 264 28.88 2.15 14.84
N GLU A 265 28.28 1.02 14.47
CA GLU A 265 26.96 0.95 13.82
C GLU A 265 25.78 0.98 14.81
N SER A 266 26.05 0.78 16.11
CA SER A 266 25.01 0.53 17.12
C SER A 266 23.98 1.65 17.20
N TYR A 267 24.44 2.91 17.24
CA TYR A 267 23.57 4.07 17.34
C TYR A 267 22.79 4.31 16.05
N LEU A 268 23.42 4.05 14.89
CA LEU A 268 22.75 4.19 13.59
C LEU A 268 21.63 3.15 13.42
N ARG A 269 21.87 1.92 13.92
CA ARG A 269 20.86 0.84 13.97
C ARG A 269 19.75 1.11 14.99
N TYR A 270 20.01 1.93 16.01
CA TYR A 270 19.00 2.40 16.95
C TYR A 270 18.11 3.48 16.33
N VAL A 271 18.71 4.48 15.67
CA VAL A 271 17.98 5.60 15.05
C VAL A 271 17.15 5.15 13.84
N ILE A 272 17.68 4.22 13.04
CA ILE A 272 17.04 3.74 11.83
C ILE A 272 16.36 2.39 12.12
N SER A 273 15.07 2.29 11.81
CA SER A 273 14.31 1.04 11.86
C SER A 273 14.16 0.44 10.46
N PRO A 274 14.13 -0.90 10.28
CA PRO A 274 13.87 -1.52 8.99
C PRO A 274 12.44 -1.25 8.52
N LEU A 275 12.24 -1.00 7.22
CA LEU A 275 10.94 -0.71 6.62
C LEU A 275 9.84 -1.73 6.95
N GLU A 276 10.20 -2.97 7.27
CA GLU A 276 9.30 -4.04 7.69
C GLU A 276 8.48 -3.66 8.93
N LYS A 277 9.02 -2.83 9.84
CA LYS A 277 8.30 -2.36 11.03
C LYS A 277 7.04 -1.57 10.67
N LEU A 278 7.01 -0.90 9.51
CA LEU A 278 5.84 -0.17 9.02
C LEU A 278 4.70 -1.08 8.54
N LEU A 279 4.97 -2.37 8.37
CA LEU A 279 4.08 -3.35 7.74
C LEU A 279 3.54 -4.40 8.72
N VAL A 280 3.89 -4.31 10.01
CA VAL A 280 3.54 -5.31 11.04
C VAL A 280 2.03 -5.47 11.21
N GLY A 281 1.23 -4.43 10.97
CA GLY A 281 -0.23 -4.50 11.04
C GLY A 281 -0.93 -5.08 9.80
N MET A 282 -0.19 -5.49 8.76
CA MET A 282 -0.77 -6.02 7.54
C MET A 282 -0.80 -7.54 7.55
N LYS A 283 -1.83 -8.14 6.95
CA LYS A 283 -1.93 -9.60 6.78
C LYS A 283 -0.82 -10.12 5.86
N ARG A 284 -0.22 -11.25 6.20
CA ARG A 284 1.02 -11.75 5.61
C ARG A 284 0.81 -12.94 4.68
N ILE A 285 1.58 -12.96 3.60
CA ILE A 285 1.76 -14.12 2.72
C ILE A 285 3.25 -14.38 2.58
N VAL A 286 3.70 -15.56 2.98
CA VAL A 286 5.10 -16.00 2.86
C VAL A 286 5.26 -16.74 1.54
N VAL A 287 6.19 -16.27 0.71
CA VAL A 287 6.50 -16.89 -0.58
C VAL A 287 7.76 -17.73 -0.52
N LYS A 288 7.84 -18.74 -1.39
CA LYS A 288 9.06 -19.52 -1.61
C LYS A 288 10.15 -18.64 -2.20
N ASP A 289 11.39 -18.87 -1.79
CA ASP A 289 12.57 -18.13 -2.25
C ASP A 289 12.71 -18.13 -3.79
N SER A 290 12.31 -19.21 -4.47
CA SER A 290 12.32 -19.31 -5.94
C SER A 290 11.35 -18.37 -6.65
N ALA A 291 10.28 -17.94 -5.98
CA ALA A 291 9.25 -17.06 -6.54
C ALA A 291 9.56 -15.57 -6.30
N VAL A 292 10.44 -15.24 -5.35
CA VAL A 292 10.74 -13.86 -4.93
C VAL A 292 11.21 -12.99 -6.10
N ASN A 293 12.16 -13.47 -6.90
CA ASN A 293 12.69 -12.71 -8.03
C ASN A 293 11.59 -12.38 -9.06
N ALA A 294 10.75 -13.36 -9.44
CA ALA A 294 9.66 -13.14 -10.39
C ALA A 294 8.67 -12.07 -9.92
N ILE A 295 8.34 -12.06 -8.62
CA ILE A 295 7.48 -11.04 -7.99
C ILE A 295 8.15 -9.66 -8.07
N CYS A 296 9.47 -9.57 -7.87
CA CYS A 296 10.22 -8.31 -8.01
C CYS A 296 10.21 -7.74 -9.44
N TYR A 297 10.04 -8.60 -10.46
CA TYR A 297 9.83 -8.20 -11.85
C TYR A 297 8.38 -7.82 -12.18
N GLY A 298 7.44 -8.00 -11.23
CA GLY A 298 6.04 -7.67 -11.42
C GLY A 298 5.15 -8.85 -11.83
N ALA A 299 5.65 -10.10 -11.71
CA ALA A 299 4.82 -11.27 -11.96
C ALA A 299 3.70 -11.40 -10.92
N LYS A 300 2.54 -11.91 -11.35
CA LYS A 300 1.42 -12.21 -10.43
C LYS A 300 1.85 -13.27 -9.40
N ILE A 301 1.31 -13.18 -8.18
CA ILE A 301 1.62 -14.14 -7.12
C ILE A 301 0.71 -15.35 -7.30
N LEU A 302 1.29 -16.46 -7.74
CA LEU A 302 0.58 -17.71 -8.01
C LEU A 302 0.64 -18.66 -6.81
N LEU A 303 -0.37 -19.52 -6.67
CA LEU A 303 -0.45 -20.53 -5.60
C LEU A 303 0.81 -21.39 -5.42
N PRO A 304 1.47 -21.91 -6.48
CA PRO A 304 2.67 -22.75 -6.31
C PRO A 304 3.85 -22.04 -5.61
N GLY A 305 3.86 -20.70 -5.67
CA GLY A 305 4.88 -19.86 -5.06
C GLY A 305 4.64 -19.56 -3.58
N ILE A 306 3.52 -19.99 -3.00
CA ILE A 306 3.18 -19.71 -1.60
C ILE A 306 3.71 -20.82 -0.70
N LEU A 307 4.29 -20.40 0.42
CA LEU A 307 4.74 -21.27 1.50
C LEU A 307 3.70 -21.29 2.62
N LYS A 308 3.40 -20.09 3.15
CA LYS A 308 2.48 -19.88 4.27
C LYS A 308 1.62 -18.64 4.06
N TYR A 309 0.48 -18.56 4.73
CA TYR A 309 -0.44 -17.42 4.65
C TYR A 309 -1.15 -17.20 5.99
N GLU A 310 -1.58 -15.96 6.24
CA GLU A 310 -2.33 -15.61 7.44
C GLU A 310 -3.82 -15.97 7.33
N SER A 311 -4.45 -16.28 8.45
CA SER A 311 -5.89 -16.51 8.51
C SER A 311 -6.67 -15.20 8.33
N GLY A 312 -7.95 -15.31 7.95
CA GLY A 312 -8.86 -14.17 7.81
C GLY A 312 -8.51 -13.19 6.69
N ILE A 313 -7.64 -13.55 5.74
CA ILE A 313 -7.48 -12.79 4.48
C ILE A 313 -8.80 -12.82 3.70
N GLU A 314 -9.35 -11.63 3.43
CA GLU A 314 -10.54 -11.42 2.62
C GLU A 314 -10.19 -10.91 1.22
N LEU A 315 -11.16 -10.96 0.31
CA LEU A 315 -10.98 -10.51 -1.05
C LEU A 315 -10.81 -8.97 -1.10
N ASN A 316 -9.83 -8.50 -1.88
CA ASN A 316 -9.38 -7.11 -1.96
C ASN A 316 -8.64 -6.54 -0.73
N ASP A 317 -8.31 -7.36 0.27
CA ASP A 317 -7.48 -6.91 1.38
C ASP A 317 -6.07 -6.51 0.91
N ASP A 318 -5.53 -5.46 1.55
CA ASP A 318 -4.12 -5.10 1.41
C ASP A 318 -3.25 -6.07 2.23
N VAL A 319 -2.43 -6.86 1.54
CA VAL A 319 -1.55 -7.87 2.13
C VAL A 319 -0.08 -7.53 1.92
N VAL A 320 0.77 -7.95 2.85
CA VAL A 320 2.23 -7.90 2.70
C VAL A 320 2.75 -9.28 2.29
N VAL A 321 3.55 -9.30 1.24
CA VAL A 321 4.21 -10.50 0.75
C VAL A 321 5.66 -10.47 1.22
N MET A 322 6.09 -11.52 1.91
CA MET A 322 7.40 -11.59 2.54
C MET A 322 8.18 -12.84 2.16
N SER A 323 9.52 -12.74 2.22
CA SER A 323 10.41 -13.89 2.09
C SER A 323 10.37 -14.74 3.36
N THR A 324 10.96 -15.93 3.29
CA THR A 324 11.14 -16.81 4.45
C THR A 324 12.02 -16.19 5.55
N LYS A 325 12.84 -15.19 5.19
CA LYS A 325 13.73 -14.44 6.08
C LYS A 325 13.09 -13.23 6.75
N GLY A 326 11.81 -12.95 6.47
CA GLY A 326 11.14 -11.78 7.05
C GLY A 326 11.24 -10.50 6.23
N GLU A 327 11.81 -10.54 5.02
CA GLU A 327 11.97 -9.35 4.19
C GLU A 327 10.68 -9.02 3.44
N ALA A 328 10.29 -7.76 3.39
CA ALA A 328 9.12 -7.35 2.62
C ALA A 328 9.43 -7.32 1.11
N VAL A 329 8.81 -8.21 0.34
CA VAL A 329 8.99 -8.32 -1.11
C VAL A 329 8.12 -7.28 -1.82
N CYS A 330 6.82 -7.30 -1.55
CA CYS A 330 5.86 -6.36 -2.14
C CYS A 330 4.60 -6.20 -1.29
N LEU A 331 3.87 -5.11 -1.52
CA LEU A 331 2.46 -4.97 -1.14
C LEU A 331 1.59 -5.55 -2.26
N GLY A 332 0.59 -6.33 -1.87
CA GLY A 332 -0.37 -6.94 -2.77
C GLY A 332 -1.81 -6.66 -2.37
N ILE A 333 -2.72 -6.88 -3.30
CA ILE A 333 -4.17 -6.93 -3.07
C ILE A 333 -4.56 -8.40 -3.20
N ALA A 334 -5.17 -8.96 -2.17
CA ALA A 334 -5.63 -10.35 -2.16
C ALA A 334 -6.75 -10.55 -3.18
N LEU A 335 -6.60 -11.57 -4.03
CA LEU A 335 -7.62 -12.04 -4.98
C LEU A 335 -8.28 -13.35 -4.54
N MET A 336 -7.74 -13.97 -3.48
CA MET A 336 -8.23 -15.19 -2.88
C MET A 336 -8.34 -15.00 -1.36
N THR A 337 -9.42 -15.54 -0.80
CA THR A 337 -9.62 -15.64 0.64
C THR A 337 -8.73 -16.74 1.25
N SER A 338 -8.60 -16.76 2.57
CA SER A 338 -7.83 -17.81 3.27
C SER A 338 -8.32 -19.23 2.99
N SER A 339 -9.64 -19.42 2.87
CA SER A 339 -10.27 -20.70 2.57
C SER A 339 -10.00 -21.15 1.13
N THR A 340 -10.05 -20.23 0.17
CA THR A 340 -9.76 -20.54 -1.23
C THR A 340 -8.28 -20.85 -1.46
N ILE A 341 -7.36 -20.18 -0.74
CA ILE A 341 -5.93 -20.53 -0.77
C ILE A 341 -5.68 -21.97 -0.29
N ALA A 342 -6.47 -22.45 0.68
CA ALA A 342 -6.37 -23.81 1.19
C ALA A 342 -6.89 -24.86 0.20
N GLY A 343 -8.06 -24.61 -0.41
CA GLY A 343 -8.77 -25.58 -1.25
C GLY A 343 -8.36 -25.61 -2.72
N CYS A 344 -7.80 -24.54 -3.28
CA CYS A 344 -7.47 -24.46 -4.70
C CYS A 344 -6.06 -25.00 -5.03
N ASP A 345 -5.95 -25.68 -6.17
CA ASP A 345 -4.67 -26.19 -6.69
C ASP A 345 -3.93 -25.19 -7.59
N HIS A 346 -4.67 -24.35 -8.32
CA HIS A 346 -4.12 -23.37 -9.25
C HIS A 346 -4.84 -22.02 -9.16
N GLY A 347 -4.11 -20.94 -9.47
CA GLY A 347 -4.68 -19.60 -9.51
C GLY A 347 -3.76 -18.50 -9.00
N VAL A 348 -4.25 -17.27 -9.11
CA VAL A 348 -3.56 -16.06 -8.66
C VAL A 348 -4.07 -15.68 -7.29
N VAL A 349 -3.17 -15.66 -6.30
CA VAL A 349 -3.55 -15.35 -4.91
C VAL A 349 -3.59 -13.86 -4.65
N ALA A 350 -2.63 -13.12 -5.21
CA ALA A 350 -2.56 -11.68 -5.00
C ALA A 350 -2.03 -10.96 -6.25
N LYS A 351 -2.61 -9.78 -6.49
CA LYS A 351 -2.13 -8.81 -7.47
C LYS A 351 -1.13 -7.87 -6.82
N ILE A 352 -0.01 -7.60 -7.47
CA ILE A 352 0.98 -6.65 -6.94
C ILE A 352 0.39 -5.23 -6.97
N LYS A 353 0.41 -4.57 -5.81
CA LYS A 353 0.12 -3.14 -5.64
C LYS A 353 1.39 -2.31 -5.73
N ARG A 354 2.47 -2.76 -5.07
CA ARG A 354 3.77 -2.07 -5.07
C ARG A 354 4.91 -3.02 -4.72
N VAL A 355 5.91 -3.12 -5.59
CA VAL A 355 7.16 -3.86 -5.28
C VAL A 355 8.04 -3.03 -4.35
N ILE A 356 8.56 -3.65 -3.28
CA ILE A 356 9.43 -3.02 -2.29
C ILE A 356 10.88 -3.47 -2.49
N MET A 357 11.10 -4.78 -2.56
CA MET A 357 12.42 -5.39 -2.75
C MET A 357 13.03 -5.02 -4.11
N GLU A 358 14.35 -5.02 -4.19
CA GLU A 358 15.06 -4.78 -5.45
C GLU A 358 15.05 -5.99 -6.35
N ARG A 359 15.22 -5.72 -7.66
CA ARG A 359 15.36 -6.78 -8.64
C ARG A 359 16.72 -7.45 -8.42
N ASP A 360 16.76 -8.75 -8.68
CA ASP A 360 17.98 -9.57 -8.64
C ASP A 360 18.67 -9.70 -7.26
N VAL A 361 18.03 -9.27 -6.16
CA VAL A 361 18.44 -9.66 -4.79
C VAL A 361 18.41 -11.18 -4.64
N TYR A 362 17.34 -11.81 -5.16
CA TYR A 362 17.24 -13.25 -5.32
C TYR A 362 17.57 -13.64 -6.77
N PRO A 363 18.21 -14.79 -7.01
CA PRO A 363 18.55 -15.23 -8.37
C PRO A 363 17.29 -15.59 -9.17
N ARG A 364 17.38 -15.41 -10.49
CA ARG A 364 16.31 -15.78 -11.42
C ARG A 364 16.15 -17.31 -11.46
N ARG A 365 15.08 -17.83 -10.86
CA ARG A 365 14.76 -19.28 -10.82
C ARG A 365 13.40 -19.66 -11.42
N TRP A 366 12.68 -18.69 -11.98
CA TRP A 366 11.54 -18.98 -12.84
C TRP A 366 11.94 -19.76 -14.10
N CYS A 367 11.00 -20.53 -14.66
CA CYS A 367 11.20 -21.44 -15.81
C CYS A 367 12.13 -22.65 -15.57
N LEU A 368 12.45 -22.99 -14.32
CA LEU A 368 13.23 -24.18 -13.94
C LEU A 368 12.37 -25.35 -13.41
N GLY A 369 11.04 -25.24 -13.45
CA GLY A 369 10.15 -26.34 -13.04
C GLY A 369 10.18 -27.52 -14.02
N PRO A 370 9.73 -28.73 -13.62
CA PRO A 370 9.78 -29.93 -14.46
C PRO A 370 9.11 -29.73 -15.82
N VAL A 371 7.94 -29.10 -15.83
CA VAL A 371 7.18 -28.79 -17.05
C VAL A 371 7.89 -27.72 -17.90
N ALA A 372 8.48 -26.71 -17.27
CA ALA A 372 9.19 -25.65 -17.97
C ALA A 372 10.52 -26.13 -18.58
N MET A 373 11.24 -27.02 -17.88
CA MET A 373 12.43 -27.69 -18.40
C MET A 373 12.08 -28.61 -19.57
N LYS A 374 11.03 -29.43 -19.46
CA LYS A 374 10.51 -30.25 -20.56
C LYS A 374 10.13 -29.38 -21.77
N LYS A 375 9.43 -28.26 -21.55
CA LYS A 375 9.11 -27.29 -22.63
C LYS A 375 10.38 -26.79 -23.32
N LYS A 376 11.39 -26.38 -22.55
CA LYS A 376 12.66 -25.87 -23.09
C LYS A 376 13.46 -26.95 -23.84
N GLN A 377 13.44 -28.19 -23.35
CA GLN A 377 14.03 -29.34 -24.03
C GLN A 377 13.30 -29.66 -25.34
N MET A 378 11.97 -29.61 -25.35
CA MET A 378 11.16 -29.81 -26.56
C MET A 378 11.36 -28.72 -27.62
N ILE A 379 11.48 -27.46 -27.21
CA ILE A 379 11.86 -26.36 -28.11
C ILE A 379 13.25 -26.63 -28.70
N LYS A 380 14.23 -27.01 -27.87
CA LYS A 380 15.58 -27.36 -28.35
C LYS A 380 15.60 -28.59 -29.28
N ALA A 381 14.66 -29.52 -29.08
CA ALA A 381 14.49 -30.71 -29.92
C ALA A 381 13.64 -30.46 -31.18
N GLY A 382 13.13 -29.24 -31.41
CA GLY A 382 12.27 -28.90 -32.55
C GLY A 382 10.86 -29.52 -32.49
N LEU A 383 10.48 -30.08 -31.34
CA LEU A 383 9.15 -30.66 -31.09
C LEU A 383 8.12 -29.59 -30.71
N LEU A 384 8.56 -28.34 -30.50
CA LEU A 384 7.76 -27.14 -30.28
C LEU A 384 8.40 -26.00 -31.08
N ASP A 385 7.59 -25.03 -31.49
CA ASP A 385 8.05 -23.80 -32.16
C ASP A 385 8.92 -22.93 -31.24
N GLU A 386 9.62 -21.92 -31.79
CA GLU A 386 10.49 -20.99 -31.05
C GLU A 386 9.76 -20.26 -29.91
N PHE A 387 8.46 -20.02 -30.09
CA PHE A 387 7.57 -19.42 -29.09
C PHE A 387 6.93 -20.45 -28.13
N GLY A 388 7.29 -21.73 -28.28
CA GLY A 388 6.81 -22.84 -27.44
C GLY A 388 5.34 -23.20 -27.69
N LYS A 389 4.87 -23.00 -28.92
CA LYS A 389 3.55 -23.47 -29.40
C LYS A 389 3.67 -24.89 -29.98
N PRO A 390 2.60 -25.70 -29.90
CA PRO A 390 2.56 -27.00 -30.56
C PRO A 390 2.77 -26.88 -32.07
N ASN A 391 3.56 -27.78 -32.63
CA ASN A 391 3.75 -27.99 -34.06
C ASN A 391 3.33 -29.43 -34.42
N GLU A 392 3.41 -29.81 -35.69
CA GLU A 392 3.03 -31.15 -36.16
C GLU A 392 3.83 -32.30 -35.51
N ARG A 393 4.97 -31.98 -34.87
CA ARG A 393 5.86 -32.94 -34.20
C ARG A 393 5.65 -32.98 -32.69
N THR A 394 4.70 -32.21 -32.15
CA THR A 394 4.43 -32.19 -30.71
C THR A 394 3.67 -33.45 -30.28
N PRO A 395 4.15 -34.21 -29.29
CA PRO A 395 3.42 -35.37 -28.77
C PRO A 395 2.05 -35.00 -28.20
N ALA A 396 1.02 -35.81 -28.47
CA ALA A 396 -0.36 -35.58 -28.02
C ALA A 396 -0.47 -35.43 -26.49
N ASP A 397 0.40 -36.10 -25.72
CA ASP A 397 0.45 -36.01 -24.26
C ASP A 397 0.81 -34.62 -23.73
N TRP A 398 1.49 -33.79 -24.53
CA TRP A 398 1.88 -32.44 -24.13
C TRP A 398 0.67 -31.52 -23.89
N HIS A 399 -0.41 -31.72 -24.65
CA HIS A 399 -1.65 -30.94 -24.52
C HIS A 399 -2.35 -31.16 -23.18
N LYS A 400 -2.21 -32.36 -22.59
CA LYS A 400 -2.79 -32.69 -21.28
C LYS A 400 -1.96 -32.12 -20.12
N ILE A 401 -0.65 -31.92 -20.33
CA ILE A 401 0.30 -31.51 -19.30
C ILE A 401 0.45 -29.98 -19.23
N TYR A 402 0.30 -29.27 -20.36
CA TYR A 402 0.50 -27.84 -20.45
C TYR A 402 -0.77 -27.09 -20.85
N ILE A 403 -1.46 -26.53 -19.86
CA ILE A 403 -2.56 -25.59 -20.09
C ILE A 403 -1.97 -24.19 -20.21
N ASN A 404 -2.16 -23.54 -21.37
CA ASN A 404 -1.65 -22.20 -21.61
C ASN A 404 -2.58 -21.16 -20.94
N PRO A 405 -2.17 -20.46 -19.87
CA PRO A 405 -3.06 -19.57 -19.11
C PRO A 405 -3.50 -18.30 -19.86
N ASN A 406 -2.99 -18.07 -21.07
CA ASN A 406 -3.35 -16.93 -21.92
C ASN A 406 -4.34 -17.26 -23.04
N VAL A 407 -4.82 -18.51 -23.14
CA VAL A 407 -5.83 -18.89 -24.13
C VAL A 407 -7.20 -18.83 -23.46
N LYS A 408 -8.07 -17.91 -23.90
CA LYS A 408 -9.51 -18.02 -23.65
C LYS A 408 -10.02 -19.16 -24.53
N GLU A 409 -10.35 -20.31 -23.94
CA GLU A 409 -10.99 -21.39 -24.68
C GLU A 409 -12.43 -20.98 -25.04
N SER A 410 -12.67 -20.77 -26.33
CA SER A 410 -14.00 -20.85 -26.94
C SER A 410 -14.32 -22.34 -27.10
N LYS A 411 -15.19 -22.88 -26.24
CA LYS A 411 -15.74 -24.23 -26.41
C LYS A 411 -17.00 -24.16 -27.26
N GLU A 412 -16.91 -24.57 -28.52
CA GLU A 412 -18.02 -25.19 -29.25
C GLU A 412 -17.69 -26.68 -29.41
N ALA A 413 -18.71 -27.50 -29.17
CA ALA A 413 -18.63 -28.93 -29.00
C ALA A 413 -18.72 -29.68 -30.35
N SER A 414 -17.89 -30.70 -30.49
CA SER A 414 -18.02 -31.88 -31.36
C SER A 414 -17.12 -32.93 -30.71
N GLU A 415 -17.44 -34.21 -30.55
CA GLU A 415 -18.50 -35.12 -31.01
C GLU A 415 -18.36 -36.42 -30.19
N SER A 416 -19.44 -37.20 -30.07
CA SER A 416 -19.49 -38.70 -30.02
C SER A 416 -20.74 -39.11 -29.24
N GLU A 417 -21.57 -40.08 -29.60
CA GLU A 417 -21.55 -41.11 -30.64
C GLU A 417 -22.94 -41.79 -30.69
N ASN A 418 -23.18 -42.52 -31.78
CA ASN A 418 -24.40 -43.27 -32.12
C ASN A 418 -24.87 -44.32 -31.09
N GLU A 419 -26.19 -44.51 -30.98
CA GLU A 419 -26.80 -45.83 -30.87
C GLU A 419 -28.19 -45.86 -31.52
N LYS A 420 -28.52 -47.02 -32.12
CA LYS A 420 -29.61 -47.30 -33.07
C LYS A 420 -31.00 -47.25 -32.43
N ASP A 421 -32.03 -46.81 -33.19
CA ASP A 421 -33.23 -47.65 -33.38
C ASP A 421 -34.12 -47.24 -34.57
N LYS A 422 -34.99 -48.19 -34.93
CA LYS A 422 -35.75 -48.39 -36.18
C LYS A 422 -36.97 -47.49 -36.44
N GLN A 423 -37.29 -47.44 -37.75
CA GLN A 423 -38.61 -47.51 -38.40
C GLN A 423 -39.54 -46.28 -38.49
N ASN A 424 -39.83 -45.98 -39.77
CA ASN A 424 -41.11 -45.71 -40.42
C ASN A 424 -41.74 -44.30 -40.45
N ASP A 425 -41.92 -43.88 -41.72
CA ASP A 425 -43.11 -43.35 -42.39
C ASP A 425 -43.49 -41.86 -42.31
N ASP A 426 -43.62 -41.30 -43.53
CA ASP A 426 -44.59 -40.29 -44.04
C ASP A 426 -44.48 -38.84 -43.51
N GLU A 427 -44.69 -37.75 -44.25
CA GLU A 427 -45.16 -37.39 -45.60
C GLU A 427 -44.85 -35.86 -45.76
N GLU A 428 -44.57 -35.39 -46.99
CA GLU A 428 -45.01 -34.11 -47.64
C GLU A 428 -44.98 -32.75 -46.88
N GLU A 429 -44.74 -31.53 -47.39
CA GLU A 429 -44.81 -30.79 -48.68
C GLU A 429 -43.74 -29.66 -48.61
N ASP A 430 -42.95 -29.34 -49.64
CA ASP A 430 -43.15 -28.38 -50.75
C ASP A 430 -43.29 -26.87 -50.42
N ASP A 431 -42.63 -26.09 -51.29
CA ASP A 431 -42.67 -24.65 -51.57
C ASP A 431 -41.93 -23.68 -50.63
N GLY A 432 -41.00 -22.80 -51.05
CA GLY A 432 -40.54 -22.43 -52.37
C GLY A 432 -39.56 -21.25 -52.30
N ASN A 433 -38.72 -21.17 -53.34
CA ASN A 433 -38.00 -19.99 -53.87
C ASN A 433 -36.66 -19.51 -53.25
N GLN A 434 -35.59 -19.76 -54.02
CA GLN A 434 -34.28 -19.09 -54.01
C GLN A 434 -34.31 -17.77 -54.84
N PRO A 435 -33.18 -17.12 -55.21
CA PRO A 435 -32.10 -16.52 -54.39
C PRO A 435 -31.80 -15.06 -54.83
N ALA A 436 -31.13 -14.24 -54.02
CA ALA A 436 -30.41 -13.08 -54.56
C ALA A 436 -29.21 -12.60 -53.71
N LYS A 437 -28.14 -12.31 -54.43
CA LYS A 437 -26.80 -11.85 -54.02
C LYS A 437 -26.80 -10.40 -53.47
N LYS A 438 -25.80 -10.16 -52.61
CA LYS A 438 -24.91 -8.97 -52.50
C LYS A 438 -25.52 -7.58 -52.82
N MET A 439 -25.44 -6.65 -51.86
CA MET A 439 -24.67 -5.41 -52.02
C MET A 439 -24.53 -4.60 -50.71
N LYS A 440 -23.35 -3.98 -50.56
CA LYS A 440 -23.01 -2.94 -49.59
C LYS A 440 -23.73 -1.64 -49.94
N ILE A 441 -24.20 -0.89 -48.94
CA ILE A 441 -24.44 0.56 -49.06
C ILE A 441 -24.07 1.25 -47.73
N GLU A 442 -23.15 2.22 -47.83
CA GLU A 442 -22.96 3.34 -46.91
C GLU A 442 -24.09 4.37 -47.15
N THR A 443 -24.61 4.98 -46.09
CA THR A 443 -25.38 6.22 -46.25
C THR A 443 -25.13 7.18 -45.09
N LEU A 444 -24.51 8.32 -45.42
CA LEU A 444 -24.67 9.60 -44.72
C LEU A 444 -26.13 10.06 -44.85
N GLN A 445 -26.68 10.70 -43.81
CA GLN A 445 -27.70 11.74 -44.00
C GLN A 445 -27.60 12.81 -42.89
N THR A 446 -27.46 14.05 -43.36
CA THR A 446 -27.58 15.34 -42.68
C THR A 446 -29.03 15.79 -42.60
N VAL A 447 -29.41 16.50 -41.52
CA VAL A 447 -30.55 17.45 -41.49
C VAL A 447 -30.17 18.70 -40.66
N GLN A 448 -30.60 19.87 -41.19
CA GLN A 448 -30.39 21.29 -40.85
C GLN A 448 -31.00 21.75 -39.49
N SER A 449 -30.39 22.70 -38.73
CA SER A 449 -30.58 24.18 -38.62
C SER A 449 -31.98 24.62 -38.10
N ASP A 450 -32.22 25.54 -37.14
CA ASP A 450 -31.72 26.91 -36.86
C ASP A 450 -31.87 27.32 -35.36
N GLY A 451 -31.22 28.43 -34.94
CA GLY A 451 -31.61 29.23 -33.75
C GLY A 451 -30.46 29.97 -33.03
N ASP A 452 -30.32 31.27 -33.28
CA ASP A 452 -29.29 32.22 -32.81
C ASP A 452 -29.31 32.60 -31.31
N ASP A 453 -28.14 32.91 -30.74
CA ASP A 453 -27.90 34.17 -29.98
C ASP A 453 -26.41 34.36 -29.60
N GLU A 454 -25.98 35.62 -29.65
CA GLU A 454 -24.61 36.13 -29.65
C GLU A 454 -23.85 36.07 -28.30
N ALA A 455 -22.55 35.76 -28.33
CA ALA A 455 -21.55 36.31 -27.40
C ALA A 455 -20.11 36.16 -27.94
N GLN A 456 -19.48 37.29 -28.25
CA GLN A 456 -18.05 37.41 -28.61
C GLN A 456 -17.14 37.21 -27.38
N VAL A 457 -16.12 36.32 -27.45
CA VAL A 457 -14.84 36.50 -26.72
C VAL A 457 -13.66 35.80 -27.45
N GLU A 458 -12.75 36.65 -27.93
CA GLU A 458 -11.29 36.53 -28.18
C GLU A 458 -10.54 35.19 -28.18
N ILE A 459 -9.73 34.99 -29.24
CA ILE A 459 -8.72 33.95 -29.44
C ILE A 459 -7.35 34.42 -28.89
N PRO A 460 -6.63 33.64 -28.04
CA PRO A 460 -5.23 33.93 -27.75
C PRO A 460 -4.26 33.13 -28.64
N GLU A 461 -3.40 33.87 -29.33
CA GLU A 461 -2.19 33.41 -30.00
C GLU A 461 -1.28 32.57 -29.10
N LYS A 462 -1.18 31.26 -29.32
CA LYS A 462 -0.06 30.45 -28.78
C LYS A 462 0.41 29.28 -29.65
N LYS A 463 -0.04 29.18 -30.91
CA LYS A 463 0.35 28.10 -31.84
C LYS A 463 1.31 28.51 -32.97
N LYS A 464 1.70 29.79 -33.11
CA LYS A 464 2.69 30.22 -34.12
C LYS A 464 4.14 30.39 -33.64
N LYS A 465 4.44 30.34 -32.33
CA LYS A 465 5.83 30.48 -31.80
C LYS A 465 6.58 29.19 -31.47
N LYS A 466 5.96 28.00 -31.55
CA LYS A 466 6.65 26.72 -31.28
C LYS A 466 7.19 25.98 -32.51
N LYS A 467 6.86 26.42 -33.72
CA LYS A 467 7.37 25.84 -34.98
C LYS A 467 8.61 26.56 -35.55
N LYS A 468 8.99 27.72 -35.00
CA LYS A 468 10.18 28.49 -35.43
C LYS A 468 11.43 28.28 -34.57
N LYS A 469 11.30 27.77 -33.33
CA LYS A 469 12.45 27.55 -32.41
C LYS A 469 13.07 26.15 -32.46
N LYS A 470 12.66 25.31 -33.42
CA LYS A 470 13.15 23.93 -33.61
C LYS A 470 14.00 23.74 -34.87
N LYS A 471 14.30 24.82 -35.60
CA LYS A 471 15.13 24.83 -36.82
C LYS A 471 16.48 25.56 -36.67
N GLU A 472 16.76 26.19 -35.52
CA GLU A 472 18.01 26.93 -35.26
C GLU A 472 18.88 26.26 -34.17
N LYS A 473 18.73 24.96 -33.92
CA LYS A 473 19.52 24.24 -32.91
C LYS A 473 20.13 22.93 -33.41
N ALA A 474 20.33 22.82 -34.73
CA ALA A 474 20.89 21.65 -35.39
C ALA A 474 22.01 22.01 -36.40
N LEU A 475 22.71 23.13 -36.18
CA LEU A 475 23.75 23.64 -37.09
C LEU A 475 24.99 24.19 -36.35
N GLU A 476 25.25 23.77 -35.11
CA GLU A 476 26.45 24.19 -34.34
C GLU A 476 27.21 23.02 -33.69
N ASP A 477 27.09 21.80 -34.22
CA ASP A 477 27.98 20.69 -33.87
C ASP A 477 28.35 19.92 -35.16
N GLU A 478 29.21 20.52 -35.98
CA GLU A 478 30.15 19.86 -36.91
C GLU A 478 31.45 20.68 -37.00
#